data_AF-F2L2E3-F1
#
_entry.id   AF-F2L2E3-F1
#
_cell.length_a   1.000
_cell.length_b   1.000
_cell.length_c   1.000
_cell.angle_alpha   90.00
_cell.angle_beta   90.00
_cell.angle_gamma   90.00
#
_symmetry.space_group_name_H-M   'P 1'
#
loop_
_entity.id
_entity.type
_entity.pdbx_description
1 polymer ?
#
loop_
_entity_poly.entity_id
_entity_poly.type
_entity_poly.pdbx_seq_one_letter_code
_entity_poly.pdbx_strand_id
1 'polypeptide(L)'
;MDCIGVVDTTFARVDMASEAIDEIKSLAPDVEVRRVTVPGIKNTIWGAKKLAREGCTALLVLGWVGPSLTDKLSYLAMSIGLIELQIHMDVLILDVTVHEDEASDERELKTIAVDRARKHARNLVALMRGDLSKFAGMGLRQGRPDVGPII
;
A
#
# COMPACT_ATOMS: atom_id res chain seq x y z
N MET A 1 9.55 -1.57 -19.76
CA MET A 1 9.04 -0.35 -19.11
C MET A 1 8.26 -0.84 -17.93
N ASP A 2 8.72 -0.54 -16.72
CA ASP A 2 8.12 -1.08 -15.52
C ASP A 2 6.78 -0.37 -15.27
N CYS A 3 5.74 -1.14 -14.96
CA CYS A 3 4.44 -0.58 -14.54
C CYS A 3 4.23 -0.83 -13.04
N ILE A 4 3.87 0.24 -12.32
CA ILE A 4 3.31 0.16 -10.98
C ILE A 4 1.80 0.35 -11.03
N GLY A 5 1.07 -0.61 -10.48
CA GLY A 5 -0.36 -0.50 -10.26
C GLY A 5 -0.69 0.05 -8.88
N VAL A 6 -1.68 0.95 -8.80
CA VAL A 6 -2.20 1.51 -7.55
C VAL A 6 -3.69 1.18 -7.47
N VAL A 7 -4.09 0.46 -6.43
CA VAL A 7 -5.48 0.11 -6.15
C VAL A 7 -5.92 0.86 -4.91
N ASP A 8 -7.00 1.62 -4.98
CA ASP A 8 -7.55 2.34 -3.83
C ASP A 8 -9.07 2.18 -3.74
N THR A 9 -9.69 2.78 -2.72
CA THR A 9 -11.10 2.55 -2.45
C THR A 9 -11.90 3.84 -2.24
N THR A 10 -13.17 3.83 -2.64
CA THR A 10 -14.11 4.90 -2.27
C THR A 10 -14.51 4.84 -0.79
N PHE A 11 -14.28 3.71 -0.12
CA PHE A 11 -14.50 3.55 1.32
C PHE A 11 -13.46 4.31 2.16
N ALA A 12 -12.25 4.49 1.62
CA ALA A 12 -11.18 5.20 2.29
C ALA A 12 -11.55 6.67 2.53
N ARG A 13 -11.22 7.17 3.72
CA ARG A 13 -11.49 8.56 4.12
C ARG A 13 -10.35 9.52 3.78
N VAL A 14 -9.27 9.01 3.19
CA VAL A 14 -8.09 9.78 2.75
C VAL A 14 -7.68 9.28 1.37
N ASP A 15 -7.42 10.20 0.43
CA ASP A 15 -6.90 9.89 -0.91
C ASP A 15 -5.40 9.57 -0.86
N MET A 16 -5.09 8.38 -0.32
CA MET A 16 -3.73 7.87 -0.23
C MET A 16 -3.10 7.62 -1.62
N ALA A 17 -3.93 7.38 -2.64
CA ALA A 17 -3.45 7.10 -3.98
C ALA A 17 -2.75 8.30 -4.59
N SER A 18 -3.32 9.50 -4.46
CA SER A 18 -2.68 10.71 -4.97
C SER A 18 -1.32 10.95 -4.32
N GLU A 19 -1.19 10.73 -3.01
CA GLU A 19 0.08 10.86 -2.28
C GLU A 19 1.12 9.82 -2.71
N ALA A 20 0.71 8.57 -2.88
CA ALA A 20 1.60 7.50 -3.33
C ALA A 20 2.06 7.73 -4.79
N ILE A 21 1.14 8.11 -5.69
CA ILE A 21 1.44 8.35 -7.11
C ILE A 21 2.40 9.52 -7.28
N ASP A 22 2.20 10.61 -6.53
CA ASP A 22 3.11 11.76 -6.54
C ASP A 22 4.53 11.36 -6.11
N GLU A 23 4.64 10.61 -5.01
CA GLU A 23 5.93 10.13 -4.51
C GLU A 23 6.63 9.18 -5.51
N ILE A 24 5.88 8.24 -6.12
CA ILE A 24 6.42 7.33 -7.14
C ILE A 24 6.98 8.11 -8.32
N LYS A 25 6.21 9.07 -8.87
CA LYS A 25 6.62 9.87 -10.02
C LYS A 25 7.84 10.73 -9.72
N SER A 26 7.98 11.21 -8.48
CA SER A 26 9.16 11.95 -8.04
C SER A 26 10.42 11.06 -8.01
N LEU A 27 10.29 9.82 -7.52
CA LEU A 27 11.42 8.90 -7.36
C LEU A 27 11.80 8.12 -8.61
N ALA A 28 10.82 7.84 -9.47
CA ALA A 28 10.93 7.00 -10.65
C ALA A 28 10.09 7.57 -11.80
N PRO A 29 10.51 8.70 -12.41
CA PRO A 29 9.72 9.40 -13.43
C PRO A 29 9.46 8.58 -14.70
N ASP A 30 10.30 7.58 -14.99
CA ASP A 30 10.20 6.73 -16.17
C ASP A 30 9.25 5.52 -16.00
N VAL A 31 8.69 5.33 -14.80
CA VAL A 31 7.77 4.23 -14.49
C VAL A 31 6.34 4.60 -14.87
N GLU A 32 5.65 3.71 -15.57
CA GLU A 32 4.23 3.88 -15.84
C GLU A 32 3.43 3.61 -14.56
N VAL A 33 2.50 4.51 -14.21
CA VAL A 33 1.63 4.33 -13.04
C VAL A 33 0.18 4.22 -13.49
N ARG A 34 -0.46 3.09 -13.18
CA ARG A 34 -1.88 2.84 -13.46
C ARG A 34 -2.68 2.78 -12.17
N ARG A 35 -3.82 3.48 -12.11
CA ARG A 35 -4.72 3.52 -10.94
C ARG A 35 -6.03 2.81 -11.23
N VAL A 36 -6.55 2.06 -10.27
CA VAL A 36 -7.93 1.58 -10.27
C VAL A 36 -8.57 1.81 -8.89
N THR A 37 -9.75 2.42 -8.87
CA THR A 37 -10.50 2.65 -7.63
C THR A 37 -11.66 1.67 -7.56
N VAL A 38 -11.84 1.02 -6.41
CA VAL A 38 -12.92 0.05 -6.16
C VAL A 38 -13.80 0.49 -4.96
N PRO A 39 -14.98 -0.10 -4.72
CA PRO A 39 -15.85 0.36 -3.64
C PRO A 39 -15.24 0.26 -2.24
N GLY A 40 -14.54 -0.84 -1.93
CA GLY A 40 -13.97 -1.10 -0.60
C GLY A 40 -12.97 -2.25 -0.61
N ILE A 41 -12.44 -2.58 0.56
CA ILE A 41 -11.29 -3.50 0.71
C ILE A 41 -11.53 -4.87 0.07
N LYS A 42 -12.74 -5.42 0.16
CA LYS A 42 -13.07 -6.73 -0.44
C LYS A 42 -12.90 -6.79 -1.96
N ASN A 43 -12.93 -5.64 -2.64
CA ASN A 43 -12.79 -5.55 -4.09
C ASN A 43 -11.35 -5.26 -4.54
N THR A 44 -10.42 -4.98 -3.62
CA THR A 44 -9.04 -4.62 -3.98
C THR A 44 -8.29 -5.78 -4.64
N ILE A 45 -8.57 -7.02 -4.25
CA ILE A 45 -8.00 -8.23 -4.89
C ILE A 45 -8.34 -8.26 -6.38
N TRP A 46 -9.58 -7.93 -6.75
CA TRP A 46 -9.97 -7.84 -8.15
C TRP A 46 -9.21 -6.72 -8.87
N GLY A 47 -9.08 -5.55 -8.24
CA GLY A 47 -8.31 -4.42 -8.78
C GLY A 47 -6.84 -4.76 -9.00
N ALA A 48 -6.21 -5.42 -8.02
CA ALA A 48 -4.83 -5.87 -8.08
C ALA A 48 -4.63 -6.89 -9.21
N LYS A 49 -5.50 -7.91 -9.26
CA LYS A 49 -5.48 -8.94 -10.32
C LYS A 49 -5.66 -8.33 -11.72
N LYS A 50 -6.54 -7.33 -11.86
CA LYS A 50 -6.75 -6.62 -13.11
C LYS A 50 -5.47 -5.92 -13.56
N LEU A 51 -4.87 -5.09 -12.70
CA LEU A 51 -3.64 -4.35 -13.03
C LEU A 51 -2.46 -5.29 -13.31
N ALA A 52 -2.34 -6.38 -12.56
CA ALA A 52 -1.34 -7.42 -12.82
C ALA A 52 -1.50 -8.02 -14.24
N ARG A 53 -2.73 -8.35 -14.64
CA ARG A 53 -3.01 -8.86 -16.01
C ARG A 53 -2.77 -7.84 -17.11
N GLU A 54 -2.85 -6.55 -16.77
CA GLU A 54 -2.54 -5.46 -17.69
C GLU A 54 -1.02 -5.18 -17.77
N GLY A 55 -0.19 -5.95 -17.06
CA GLY A 55 1.28 -5.93 -17.18
C GLY A 55 2.01 -5.21 -16.05
N CYS A 56 1.32 -4.80 -14.98
CA CYS A 56 1.98 -4.18 -13.83
C CYS A 56 2.54 -5.24 -12.88
N THR A 57 3.86 -5.22 -12.69
CA THR A 57 4.61 -6.23 -11.94
C THR A 57 4.77 -5.88 -10.47
N ALA A 58 4.50 -4.62 -10.11
CA ALA A 58 4.54 -4.10 -8.76
C ALA A 58 3.23 -3.38 -8.44
N LEU A 59 2.60 -3.69 -7.31
CA LEU A 59 1.29 -3.19 -6.92
C LEU A 59 1.30 -2.57 -5.53
N LEU A 60 0.67 -1.41 -5.40
CA LEU A 60 0.31 -0.75 -4.15
C LEU A 60 -1.19 -0.90 -3.94
N VAL A 61 -1.59 -1.63 -2.90
CA VAL A 61 -3.00 -1.80 -2.53
C VAL A 61 -3.28 -0.97 -1.30
N LEU A 62 -4.03 0.11 -1.48
CA LEU A 62 -4.32 1.13 -0.48
C LEU A 62 -5.68 0.83 0.17
N GLY A 63 -5.63 0.23 1.35
CA GLY A 63 -6.81 -0.23 2.11
C GLY A 63 -7.22 0.74 3.22
N TRP A 64 -8.50 0.70 3.57
CA TRP A 64 -9.04 1.43 4.72
C TRP A 64 -9.98 0.52 5.50
N VAL A 65 -9.82 0.48 6.83
CA VAL A 65 -10.52 -0.45 7.71
C VAL A 65 -11.22 0.36 8.80
N GLY A 66 -12.55 0.19 8.86
CA GLY A 66 -13.36 0.78 9.92
C GLY A 66 -13.05 0.20 11.31
N PRO A 67 -13.61 0.78 12.38
CA PRO A 67 -13.26 0.40 13.75
C PRO A 67 -13.87 -0.94 14.20
N SER A 68 -14.83 -1.50 13.45
CA SER A 68 -15.56 -2.68 13.91
C SER A 68 -14.73 -3.96 13.75
N LEU A 69 -15.03 -4.98 14.57
CA LEU A 69 -14.42 -6.31 14.39
C LEU A 69 -14.72 -6.89 13.00
N THR A 70 -15.92 -6.64 12.46
CA THR A 70 -16.32 -7.07 11.11
C THR A 70 -15.42 -6.46 10.03
N ASP A 71 -15.01 -5.20 10.20
CA ASP A 71 -14.08 -4.55 9.27
C ASP A 71 -12.70 -5.21 9.34
N LYS A 72 -12.19 -5.48 10.54
CA LYS A 72 -10.90 -6.19 10.75
C LYS A 72 -10.91 -7.60 10.18
N LEU A 73 -12.02 -8.33 10.31
CA LEU A 73 -12.18 -9.66 9.71
C LEU A 73 -12.27 -9.58 8.19
N SER A 74 -12.92 -8.56 7.65
CA SER A 74 -12.96 -8.29 6.21
C SER A 74 -11.57 -7.98 5.66
N TYR A 75 -10.77 -7.21 6.42
CA TYR A 75 -9.36 -6.96 6.11
C TYR A 75 -8.54 -8.24 6.13
N LEU A 76 -8.64 -9.06 7.19
CA LEU A 76 -7.89 -10.31 7.28
C LEU A 76 -8.17 -11.24 6.09
N ALA A 77 -9.45 -11.43 5.74
CA ALA A 77 -9.84 -12.23 4.59
C ALA A 77 -9.28 -11.66 3.28
N MET A 78 -9.28 -10.34 3.14
CA MET A 78 -8.70 -9.65 1.98
C MET A 78 -7.18 -9.84 1.91
N SER A 79 -6.48 -9.65 3.03
CA SER A 79 -5.01 -9.74 3.13
C SER A 79 -4.52 -11.15 2.78
N ILE A 80 -5.20 -12.20 3.24
CA ILE A 80 -4.95 -13.58 2.81
C ILE A 80 -5.11 -13.71 1.29
N GLY A 81 -6.17 -13.13 0.72
CA GLY A 81 -6.38 -13.14 -0.73
C GLY A 81 -5.29 -12.41 -1.53
N LEU A 82 -4.71 -11.33 -1.00
CA LEU A 82 -3.56 -10.67 -1.63
C LEU A 82 -2.30 -11.52 -1.57
N ILE A 83 -2.06 -12.24 -0.48
CA ILE A 83 -0.93 -13.18 -0.36
C ILE A 83 -1.05 -14.27 -1.42
N GLU A 84 -2.22 -14.91 -1.52
CA GLU A 84 -2.49 -15.92 -2.55
C GLU A 84 -2.32 -15.37 -3.97
N LEU A 85 -2.80 -14.15 -4.22
CA LEU A 85 -2.63 -13.49 -5.52
C LEU A 85 -1.15 -13.28 -5.86
N GLN A 86 -0.35 -12.87 -4.88
CA GLN A 86 1.10 -12.67 -5.02
C GLN A 86 1.78 -13.97 -5.46
N ILE A 87 1.46 -15.08 -4.79
CA ILE A 87 2.02 -16.41 -5.07
C ILE A 87 1.60 -16.89 -6.46
N HIS A 88 0.34 -16.70 -6.84
CA HIS A 88 -0.19 -17.23 -8.09
C HIS A 88 0.16 -16.41 -9.34
N MET A 89 0.43 -15.12 -9.20
CA MET A 89 0.68 -14.23 -10.33
C MET A 89 2.13 -13.77 -10.45
N ASP A 90 3.00 -14.12 -9.50
CA ASP A 90 4.40 -13.68 -9.45
C ASP A 90 4.55 -12.15 -9.60
N VAL A 91 3.65 -11.42 -8.93
CA VAL A 91 3.66 -9.96 -8.88
C VAL A 91 3.99 -9.51 -7.48
N LEU A 92 4.72 -8.41 -7.32
CA LEU A 92 4.98 -7.83 -6.01
C LEU A 92 3.74 -7.05 -5.53
N ILE A 93 3.27 -7.30 -4.32
CA ILE A 93 2.13 -6.57 -3.73
C ILE A 93 2.51 -6.01 -2.36
N LEU A 94 2.42 -4.68 -2.21
CA LEU A 94 2.44 -4.02 -0.91
C LEU A 94 1.00 -3.72 -0.47
N ASP A 95 0.57 -4.39 0.60
CA ASP A 95 -0.67 -4.07 1.33
C ASP A 95 -0.41 -2.86 2.24
N VAL A 96 -1.06 -1.74 1.93
CA VAL A 96 -0.92 -0.46 2.61
C VAL A 96 -2.27 -0.07 3.15
N THR A 97 -2.61 -0.68 4.28
CA THR A 97 -3.90 -0.51 4.92
C THR A 97 -3.77 0.39 6.16
N VAL A 98 -4.76 1.27 6.37
CA VAL A 98 -4.93 2.09 7.58
C VAL A 98 -6.20 1.68 8.30
N HIS A 99 -6.10 1.44 9.60
CA HIS A 99 -7.26 1.20 10.47
C HIS A 99 -7.64 2.48 11.19
N GLU A 100 -8.94 2.77 11.29
CA GLU A 100 -9.41 4.00 11.95
C GLU A 100 -9.05 4.07 13.44
N ASP A 101 -8.81 2.94 14.10
CA ASP A 101 -8.43 2.87 15.50
C ASP A 101 -6.91 3.03 15.75
N GLU A 102 -6.12 3.35 14.72
CA GLU A 102 -4.69 3.67 14.87
C GLU A 102 -4.42 5.06 15.46
N ALA A 103 -5.42 5.93 15.48
CA ALA A 103 -5.35 7.29 16.01
C ALA A 103 -6.64 7.63 16.77
N SER A 104 -6.52 8.54 17.74
CA SER A 104 -7.67 9.03 18.51
C SER A 104 -8.41 10.18 17.82
N ASP A 105 -7.82 10.78 16.79
CA ASP A 105 -8.42 11.88 16.05
C ASP A 105 -8.14 11.82 14.54
N GLU A 106 -9.02 12.43 13.75
CA GLU A 106 -8.97 12.36 12.29
C GLU A 106 -7.76 13.08 11.69
N ARG A 107 -7.20 14.06 12.40
CA ARG A 107 -6.03 14.80 11.91
C ARG A 107 -4.79 13.93 11.99
N GLU A 108 -4.57 13.29 13.14
CA GLU A 108 -3.51 12.29 13.31
C GLU A 108 -3.70 11.13 12.33
N LEU A 109 -4.93 10.60 12.21
CA LEU A 109 -5.23 9.51 11.29
C LEU A 109 -4.90 9.87 9.84
N LYS A 110 -5.23 11.09 9.41
CA LYS A 110 -4.85 11.60 8.09
C LYS A 110 -3.34 11.70 7.94
N THR A 111 -2.62 12.18 8.95
CA THR A 111 -1.15 12.24 8.92
C THR A 111 -0.54 10.85 8.78
N ILE A 112 -1.04 9.86 9.53
CA ILE A 112 -0.63 8.45 9.43
C ILE A 112 -0.86 7.93 8.01
N ALA A 113 -2.05 8.15 7.45
CA ALA A 113 -2.42 7.67 6.13
C ALA A 113 -1.53 8.25 5.02
N VAL A 114 -1.29 9.56 5.05
CA VAL A 114 -0.41 10.25 4.08
C VAL A 114 1.04 9.76 4.20
N ASP A 115 1.60 9.74 5.42
CA ASP A 115 2.98 9.28 5.65
C ASP A 115 3.16 7.82 5.25
N ARG A 116 2.20 6.96 5.60
CA ARG A 116 2.22 5.54 5.25
C ARG A 116 2.18 5.34 3.74
N ALA A 117 1.26 6.00 3.04
CA ALA A 117 1.14 5.92 1.59
C ALA A 117 2.45 6.32 0.90
N ARG A 118 3.02 7.46 1.27
CA ARG A 118 4.28 7.94 0.71
C ARG A 118 5.45 7.01 1.02
N LYS A 119 5.65 6.63 2.29
CA LYS A 119 6.78 5.76 2.64
C LYS A 119 6.68 4.37 2.01
N HIS A 120 5.48 3.80 1.87
CA HIS A 120 5.34 2.54 1.12
C HIS A 120 5.58 2.71 -0.38
N ALA A 121 5.24 3.86 -0.98
CA ALA A 121 5.68 4.18 -2.34
C ALA A 121 7.22 4.19 -2.45
N ARG A 122 7.94 4.79 -1.48
CA ARG A 122 9.42 4.73 -1.45
C ARG A 122 9.93 3.30 -1.33
N ASN A 123 9.32 2.51 -0.44
CA ASN A 123 9.68 1.10 -0.24
C ASN A 123 9.47 0.29 -1.51
N LEU A 124 8.37 0.51 -2.25
CA LEU A 124 8.11 -0.19 -3.51
C LEU A 124 9.21 0.09 -4.53
N VAL A 125 9.54 1.37 -4.73
CA VAL A 125 10.60 1.79 -5.66
C VAL A 125 11.96 1.24 -5.24
N ALA A 126 12.29 1.28 -3.94
CA ALA A 126 13.53 0.72 -3.41
C ALA A 126 13.61 -0.80 -3.58
N LEU A 127 12.49 -1.51 -3.42
CA LEU A 127 12.42 -2.95 -3.62
C LEU A 127 12.67 -3.32 -5.08
N MET A 128 12.03 -2.60 -6.02
CA MET A 128 12.24 -2.79 -7.46
C MET A 128 13.70 -2.53 -7.89
N ARG A 129 14.44 -1.71 -7.14
CA ARG A 129 15.86 -1.41 -7.38
C ARG A 129 16.83 -2.33 -6.63
N GLY A 130 16.35 -3.18 -5.72
CA GLY A 130 17.20 -4.05 -4.89
C GLY A 130 17.92 -3.34 -3.75
N ASP A 131 17.42 -2.18 -3.29
CA ASP A 131 18.13 -1.26 -2.39
C ASP A 131 17.83 -1.44 -0.88
N LEU A 132 17.00 -2.42 -0.50
CA LEU A 132 16.51 -2.52 0.89
C LEU A 132 17.50 -3.16 1.87
N SER A 133 18.50 -3.91 1.39
CA SER A 133 19.43 -4.65 2.25
C SER A 133 20.21 -3.77 3.23
N LYS A 134 20.54 -2.53 2.83
CA LYS A 134 21.22 -1.53 3.68
C LYS A 134 20.38 -1.05 4.87
N PHE A 135 19.08 -1.28 4.86
CA PHE A 135 18.15 -0.90 5.92
C PHE A 135 17.69 -2.09 6.78
N ALA A 136 18.28 -3.27 6.56
CA ALA A 136 17.93 -4.47 7.32
C ALA A 136 18.17 -4.24 8.82
N GLY A 137 17.16 -4.52 9.65
CA GLY A 137 17.24 -4.41 11.11
C GLY A 137 17.16 -2.99 11.69
N MET A 138 16.87 -1.96 10.88
CA MET A 138 16.92 -0.56 11.34
C MET A 138 15.65 -0.04 12.03
N GLY A 139 14.62 -0.87 12.20
CA GLY A 139 13.40 -0.46 12.91
C GLY A 139 12.58 0.65 12.23
N LEU A 140 12.63 0.73 10.89
CA LEU A 140 11.88 1.73 10.12
C LEU A 140 10.35 1.52 10.24
N ARG A 141 9.57 2.60 10.15
CA ARG A 141 8.10 2.62 10.30
C ARG A 141 7.41 3.50 9.26
N GLN A 142 6.20 3.10 8.88
CA GLN A 142 5.34 3.80 7.93
C GLN A 142 4.05 4.25 8.61
N GLY A 143 3.86 5.57 8.73
CA GLY A 143 2.78 6.20 9.49
C GLY A 143 3.20 6.71 10.87
N ARG A 144 4.35 6.27 11.41
CA ARG A 144 4.89 6.71 12.71
C ARG A 144 6.43 6.87 12.64
N PRO A 145 7.07 7.51 13.64
CA PRO A 145 8.51 7.58 13.72
C PRO A 145 9.19 6.19 13.78
N ASP A 146 10.39 6.11 13.21
CA ASP A 146 11.22 4.91 13.28
C ASP A 146 11.61 4.62 14.74
N VAL A 147 11.69 3.34 15.10
CA VAL A 147 12.02 2.91 16.49
C VAL A 147 13.48 2.51 16.66
N GLY A 148 14.24 2.44 15.57
CA GLY A 148 15.65 2.08 15.57
C GLY A 148 15.93 0.59 15.78
N PRO A 149 17.21 0.19 15.66
CA PRO A 149 17.65 -1.17 15.92
C PRO A 149 17.63 -1.50 17.42
N ILE A 150 17.49 -2.79 17.74
CA ILE A 150 17.74 -3.34 19.08
C ILE A 150 19.22 -3.77 19.11
N ILE A 151 19.97 -3.30 20.11
CA ILE A 151 21.39 -3.63 20.33
C ILE A 151 21.50 -4.68 21.43
#